data_AF-A0A952GYZ5-F1
#
_entry.id   AF-A0A952GYZ5-F1
#
_cell.length_a   1.000
_cell.length_b   1.000
_cell.length_c   1.000
_cell.angle_alpha   90.00
_cell.angle_beta   90.00
_cell.angle_gamma   90.00
#
_symmetry.space_group_name_H-M   'P 1'
#
loop_
_entity.id
_entity.type
_entity.pdbx_description
1 polymer ?
#
loop_
_entity_poly.entity_id
_entity_poly.type
_entity_poly.pdbx_seq_one_letter_code
_entity_poly.pdbx_strand_id
1 'polypeptide(L)'
;MASAAEGRLPRWHVRLLVTSGLALWLSGGGWLLLHYFGQRQGEFGLERSPLEPWLMRLHGFALLALLLGLGGLFVAHIPRGWGNQGQRLPGLALSAMLALLVVSGYLLYYIGADDVRSATSIVHWAVGLALPLIFVWHAVKGLRSAARERSRLE
;
A
#
# COMPACT_ATOMS: atom_id res chain seq x y z
N MET A 1 -35.98 8.14 -9.42
CA MET A 1 -34.94 8.97 -10.07
C MET A 1 -33.91 9.34 -9.01
N ALA A 2 -32.91 8.48 -8.80
CA ALA A 2 -31.88 8.73 -7.79
C ALA A 2 -30.92 9.80 -8.31
N SER A 3 -30.91 10.93 -7.61
CA SER A 3 -30.04 12.07 -7.87
C SER A 3 -28.59 11.64 -8.00
N ALA A 4 -27.92 12.17 -9.02
CA ALA A 4 -26.53 12.00 -9.37
C ALA A 4 -25.60 12.63 -8.30
N ALA A 5 -25.61 12.09 -7.07
CA ALA A 5 -24.63 12.40 -6.04
C ALA A 5 -23.30 11.68 -6.36
N GLU A 6 -22.62 12.22 -7.38
CA GLU A 6 -21.17 12.40 -7.51
C GLU A 6 -20.24 11.29 -7.01
N GLY A 7 -19.70 10.52 -7.96
CA GLY A 7 -18.81 9.36 -7.76
C GLY A 7 -17.40 9.66 -7.22
N ARG A 8 -17.29 10.34 -6.08
CA ARG A 8 -16.06 10.46 -5.28
C ARG A 8 -16.11 9.46 -4.13
N LEU A 9 -14.98 8.81 -3.84
CA LEU A 9 -14.85 7.97 -2.64
C LEU A 9 -15.21 8.81 -1.39
N PRO A 10 -16.04 8.30 -0.47
CA PRO A 10 -16.33 8.98 0.78
C PRO A 10 -15.05 9.34 1.53
N ARG A 11 -15.03 10.49 2.21
CA ARG A 11 -13.84 10.97 2.92
C ARG A 11 -13.33 9.97 3.97
N TRP A 12 -14.22 9.22 4.61
CA TRP A 12 -13.85 8.20 5.58
C TRP A 12 -13.08 7.04 4.93
N HIS A 13 -13.45 6.66 3.71
CA HIS A 13 -12.83 5.55 2.99
C HIS A 13 -11.43 5.94 2.51
N VAL A 14 -11.28 7.17 2.01
CA VAL A 14 -9.96 7.74 1.69
C VAL A 14 -9.08 7.82 2.95
N ARG A 15 -9.63 8.30 4.07
CA ARG A 15 -8.89 8.34 5.35
C ARG A 15 -8.43 6.94 5.76
N LEU A 16 -9.32 5.94 5.73
CA LEU A 16 -9.00 4.56 6.06
C LEU A 16 -7.84 4.02 5.21
N LEU A 17 -7.86 4.24 3.90
CA LEU A 17 -6.81 3.78 2.99
C LEU A 17 -5.47 4.49 3.25
N VAL A 18 -5.50 5.81 3.45
CA VAL A 18 -4.29 6.60 3.67
C VAL A 18 -3.68 6.30 5.03
N THR A 19 -4.48 6.21 6.10
CA THR A 19 -3.95 5.92 7.44
C THR A 19 -3.44 4.49 7.55
N SER A 20 -4.14 3.51 6.97
CA SER A 20 -3.66 2.11 6.95
C SER A 20 -2.41 1.95 6.08
N GLY A 21 -2.37 2.57 4.90
CA GLY A 21 -1.18 2.60 4.03
C GLY A 21 0.02 3.26 4.71
N LEU A 22 -0.17 4.38 5.40
CA LEU A 22 0.89 5.05 6.16
C LEU A 22 1.37 4.19 7.34
N ALA A 23 0.45 3.56 8.08
CA ALA A 23 0.80 2.66 9.17
C ALA A 23 1.60 1.45 8.68
N LEU A 24 1.22 0.85 7.55
CA LEU A 24 1.97 -0.23 6.91
C LEU A 24 3.37 0.23 6.50
N TRP A 25 3.48 1.36 5.81
CA TRP A 25 4.76 1.86 5.32
C TRP A 25 5.72 2.22 6.48
N LEU A 26 5.23 2.93 7.50
CA LEU A 26 6.05 3.30 8.66
C LEU A 26 6.44 2.09 9.51
N SER A 27 5.52 1.15 9.75
CA SER A 27 5.84 -0.06 10.52
C SER A 27 6.80 -0.99 9.76
N GLY A 28 6.64 -1.15 8.45
CA GLY A 28 7.54 -1.95 7.61
C GLY A 28 8.92 -1.30 7.46
N GLY A 29 8.98 0.00 7.17
CA GLY A 29 10.24 0.75 7.10
C GLY A 29 10.97 0.79 8.43
N GLY A 30 10.25 1.03 9.53
CA GLY A 30 10.79 0.95 10.88
C GLY A 30 11.33 -0.45 11.21
N TRP A 31 10.61 -1.49 10.79
CA TRP A 31 11.07 -2.86 11.00
C TRP A 31 12.35 -3.14 10.22
N LEU A 32 12.48 -2.71 8.95
CA LEU A 32 13.72 -2.85 8.17
C LEU A 32 14.90 -2.17 8.85
N LEU A 33 14.71 -0.93 9.32
CA LEU A 33 15.76 -0.19 10.01
C LEU A 33 16.24 -0.94 11.25
N LEU A 34 15.31 -1.47 12.05
CA LEU A 34 15.66 -2.25 13.24
C LEU A 34 16.29 -3.60 12.90
N HIS A 35 15.78 -4.26 11.87
CA HIS A 35 16.25 -5.58 11.46
C HIS A 35 17.70 -5.55 10.98
N TYR A 36 18.08 -4.51 10.23
CA TYR A 36 19.44 -4.36 9.69
C TYR A 36 20.39 -3.56 10.58
N PHE A 37 19.89 -2.59 11.36
CA PHE A 37 20.74 -1.66 12.11
C PHE A 37 20.44 -1.61 13.62
N GLY A 38 19.35 -2.23 14.07
CA GLY A 38 18.89 -2.20 15.46
C GLY A 38 19.22 -3.47 16.27
N GLN A 39 19.98 -4.40 15.69
CA GLN A 39 20.44 -5.61 16.37
C GLN A 39 21.39 -5.26 17.51
N ARG A 40 21.37 -6.05 18.59
CA ARG A 40 22.22 -5.86 19.76
C ARG A 40 22.92 -7.16 20.12
N GLN A 41 24.12 -7.06 20.67
CA GLN A 41 24.82 -8.23 21.20
C GLN A 41 24.09 -8.70 22.47
N GLY A 42 23.56 -9.91 22.43
CA GLY A 42 22.97 -10.62 23.56
C GLY A 42 23.83 -11.79 24.03
N GLU A 43 23.31 -12.55 24.98
CA GLU A 43 24.05 -13.63 25.65
C GLU A 43 24.37 -14.79 24.69
N PHE A 44 23.53 -15.00 23.66
CA PHE A 44 23.66 -16.08 22.68
C PHE A 44 24.04 -15.62 21.27
N GLY A 45 24.50 -14.37 21.12
CA GLY A 45 24.91 -13.80 19.83
C GLY A 45 24.16 -12.51 19.47
N LEU A 46 24.08 -12.21 18.18
CA LEU A 46 23.31 -11.05 17.71
C LEU A 46 21.82 -11.32 17.85
N GLU A 47 21.16 -10.52 18.68
CA GLU A 47 19.73 -10.58 18.92
C GLU A 47 19.00 -9.45 18.19
N ARG A 48 17.79 -9.77 17.72
CA ARG A 48 16.88 -8.82 17.07
C ARG A 48 16.46 -7.70 18.04
N SER A 49 16.04 -6.57 17.51
CA SER A 49 15.53 -5.49 18.35
C SER A 49 14.23 -5.91 19.06
N PRO A 50 14.05 -5.59 20.36
CA PRO A 50 12.80 -5.87 21.10
C PRO A 50 11.54 -5.23 20.49
N LEU A 51 11.71 -4.21 19.65
CA LEU A 51 10.61 -3.50 18.99
C LEU A 51 10.14 -4.16 17.69
N GLU A 52 10.94 -5.04 17.08
CA GLU A 52 10.58 -5.71 15.83
C GLU A 52 9.22 -6.46 15.90
N PRO A 53 8.92 -7.25 16.96
CA PRO A 53 7.63 -7.93 17.07
C PRO A 53 6.44 -6.97 17.16
N TRP A 54 6.62 -5.80 17.80
CA TRP A 54 5.56 -4.80 17.93
C TRP A 54 5.25 -4.12 16.59
N LEU A 55 6.29 -3.80 15.82
CA LEU A 55 6.11 -3.26 14.47
C LEU A 55 5.42 -4.27 13.56
N MET A 56 5.78 -5.56 13.64
CA MET A 56 5.11 -6.61 12.86
C MET A 56 3.65 -6.82 13.25
N ARG A 57 3.30 -6.73 14.54
CA ARG A 57 1.89 -6.74 14.99
C ARG A 57 1.10 -5.56 14.42
N LEU A 58 1.66 -4.35 14.49
CA LEU A 58 1.04 -3.16 13.91
C LEU A 58 0.89 -3.29 12.39
N HIS A 59 1.90 -3.80 11.70
CA HIS A 59 1.89 -4.03 10.26
C HIS A 59 0.77 -4.99 9.86
N GLY A 60 0.69 -6.16 10.53
CA GLY A 60 -0.36 -7.14 10.32
C GLY A 60 -1.77 -6.59 10.60
N PHE A 61 -1.93 -5.80 11.67
CA PHE A 61 -3.22 -5.15 11.96
C PHE A 61 -3.62 -4.12 10.90
N ALA A 62 -2.68 -3.28 10.46
CA ALA A 62 -2.92 -2.27 9.44
C ALA A 62 -3.29 -2.89 8.08
N LEU A 63 -2.76 -4.08 7.77
CA LEU A 63 -3.13 -4.83 6.56
C LEU A 63 -4.63 -5.16 6.54
N LEU A 64 -5.22 -5.56 7.66
CA LEU A 64 -6.66 -5.88 7.73
C LEU A 64 -7.51 -4.67 7.35
N ALA A 65 -7.17 -3.50 7.89
CA ALA A 65 -7.84 -2.24 7.58
C ALA A 65 -7.66 -1.83 6.11
N LEU A 66 -6.46 -2.03 5.55
CA LEU A 66 -6.19 -1.74 4.14
C LEU A 66 -7.01 -2.65 3.22
N LEU A 67 -7.02 -3.97 3.46
CA LEU A 67 -7.76 -4.94 2.64
C LEU A 67 -9.27 -4.67 2.63
N LEU A 68 -9.84 -4.31 3.78
CA LEU A 68 -11.24 -3.86 3.87
C LEU A 68 -11.49 -2.64 2.96
N GLY A 69 -10.57 -1.66 2.98
CA GLY A 69 -10.63 -0.50 2.11
C GLY A 69 -10.46 -0.85 0.61
N LEU A 70 -9.56 -1.78 0.26
CA LEU A 70 -9.29 -2.15 -1.13
C LEU A 70 -10.53 -2.74 -1.82
N GLY A 71 -11.34 -3.55 -1.11
CA GLY A 71 -12.58 -4.10 -1.66
C GLY A 71 -13.50 -3.02 -2.22
N GLY A 72 -13.65 -1.89 -1.53
CA GLY A 72 -14.46 -0.77 -2.01
C GLY A 72 -13.87 -0.05 -3.24
N LEU A 73 -12.55 -0.11 -3.46
CA LEU A 73 -11.92 0.49 -4.65
C LEU A 73 -12.31 -0.25 -5.93
N PHE A 74 -12.38 -1.57 -5.90
CA PHE A 74 -12.76 -2.38 -7.06
C PHE A 74 -14.16 -2.07 -7.57
N VAL A 75 -15.09 -1.77 -6.65
CA VAL A 75 -16.48 -1.48 -7.01
C VAL A 75 -16.68 0.00 -7.33
N ALA A 76 -16.08 0.91 -6.56
CA ALA A 76 -16.42 2.32 -6.62
C ALA A 76 -15.38 3.20 -7.35
N HIS A 77 -14.10 2.86 -7.30
CA HIS A 77 -13.04 3.73 -7.79
C HIS A 77 -12.54 3.32 -9.18
N ILE A 78 -12.20 2.05 -9.36
CA ILE A 78 -11.59 1.53 -10.58
C ILE A 78 -12.51 1.68 -11.82
N PRO A 79 -13.79 1.28 -11.78
CA PRO A 79 -14.66 1.39 -12.97
C PRO A 79 -14.83 2.83 -13.45
N ARG A 80 -14.89 3.78 -12.50
CA ARG A 80 -15.04 5.21 -12.81
C ARG A 80 -13.75 5.80 -13.39
N GLY A 81 -12.60 5.42 -12.84
CA GLY A 81 -11.29 5.85 -13.33
C GLY A 81 -10.96 5.31 -14.73
N TRP A 82 -11.59 4.20 -15.13
CA TRP A 82 -11.28 3.51 -16.39
C TRP A 82 -11.57 4.34 -17.65
N GLY A 83 -12.57 5.23 -17.59
CA GLY A 83 -12.89 6.15 -18.70
C GLY A 83 -11.77 7.16 -18.99
N ASN A 84 -10.94 7.48 -18.00
CA ASN A 84 -9.86 8.45 -18.14
C ASN A 84 -8.55 7.77 -18.56
N GLN A 85 -8.22 7.85 -19.86
CA GLN A 85 -7.01 7.22 -20.41
C GLN A 85 -5.71 7.65 -19.69
N GLY A 86 -5.62 8.91 -19.25
CA GLY A 86 -4.46 9.44 -18.54
C GLY A 86 -4.25 8.86 -17.14
N GLN A 87 -5.25 8.13 -16.61
CA GLN A 87 -5.22 7.51 -15.29
C GLN A 87 -5.19 5.98 -15.30
N ARG A 88 -5.35 5.34 -16.47
CA ARG A 88 -5.29 3.88 -16.59
C ARG A 88 -3.94 3.33 -16.16
N LEU A 89 -2.85 3.86 -16.70
CA LEU A 89 -1.50 3.36 -16.40
C LEU A 89 -1.10 3.58 -14.92
N PRO A 90 -1.23 4.78 -14.33
CA PRO A 90 -0.95 4.97 -12.90
C PRO A 90 -1.84 4.10 -12.00
N GLY A 91 -3.12 3.96 -12.34
CA GLY A 91 -4.06 3.13 -11.57
C GLY A 91 -3.72 1.64 -11.65
N LEU A 92 -3.38 1.13 -12.85
CA LEU A 92 -2.97 -0.25 -13.04
C LEU A 92 -1.64 -0.55 -12.33
N ALA A 93 -0.66 0.36 -12.45
CA ALA A 93 0.63 0.23 -11.75
C ALA A 93 0.43 0.16 -10.23
N LEU A 94 -0.37 1.07 -9.66
CA LEU A 94 -0.68 1.06 -8.22
C LEU A 94 -1.39 -0.23 -7.81
N SER A 95 -2.37 -0.68 -8.60
CA SER A 95 -3.13 -1.91 -8.32
C SER A 95 -2.23 -3.15 -8.38
N ALA A 96 -1.34 -3.23 -9.37
CA ALA A 96 -0.37 -4.31 -9.51
C ALA A 96 0.62 -4.36 -8.35
N MET A 97 1.14 -3.21 -7.90
CA MET A 97 2.01 -3.16 -6.74
C MET A 97 1.31 -3.59 -5.46
N LEU A 98 0.07 -3.14 -5.23
CA LEU A 98 -0.74 -3.57 -4.08
C LEU A 98 -0.99 -5.08 -4.11
N ALA A 99 -1.37 -5.63 -5.27
CA ALA A 99 -1.55 -7.07 -5.43
C ALA A 99 -0.25 -7.85 -5.14
N LEU A 100 0.88 -7.38 -5.68
CA LEU A 100 2.19 -7.99 -5.44
C LEU A 100 2.57 -7.93 -3.96
N LEU A 101 2.28 -6.84 -3.25
CA LEU A 101 2.52 -6.71 -1.81
C LEU A 101 1.67 -7.68 -0.98
N VAL A 102 0.38 -7.82 -1.30
CA VAL A 102 -0.51 -8.77 -0.63
C VAL A 102 -0.04 -10.20 -0.85
N VAL A 103 0.27 -10.58 -2.10
CA VAL A 103 0.74 -11.92 -2.44
C VAL A 103 2.09 -12.20 -1.77
N SER A 104 3.07 -11.32 -1.90
CA SER A 104 4.39 -11.51 -1.28
C SER A 104 4.32 -11.55 0.26
N GLY A 105 3.45 -10.76 0.88
CA GLY A 105 3.21 -10.83 2.33
C GLY A 105 2.63 -12.18 2.76
N TYR A 106 1.67 -12.72 1.99
CA TYR A 106 1.14 -14.07 2.20
C TYR A 106 2.23 -15.14 2.06
N LEU A 107 3.05 -15.06 1.01
CA LEU A 107 4.14 -16.00 0.79
C LEU A 107 5.18 -15.94 1.91
N LEU A 108 5.52 -14.76 2.43
CA LEU A 108 6.42 -14.62 3.58
C LEU A 108 5.88 -15.27 4.86
N TYR A 109 4.56 -15.35 4.99
CA TYR A 109 3.91 -15.98 6.14
C TYR A 109 3.89 -17.50 6.02
N TYR A 110 3.65 -18.04 4.82
CA TYR A 110 3.41 -19.48 4.63
C TYR A 110 4.55 -20.28 4.00
N ILE A 111 5.45 -19.64 3.25
CA ILE A 111 6.55 -20.33 2.56
C ILE A 111 7.84 -20.18 3.36
N GLY A 112 8.33 -21.32 3.87
CA GLY A 112 9.58 -21.41 4.64
C GLY A 112 10.82 -21.79 3.81
N ALA A 113 10.68 -22.15 2.54
CA ALA A 113 11.83 -22.50 1.70
C ALA A 113 12.78 -21.31 1.55
N ASP A 114 14.04 -21.47 1.95
CA ASP A 114 14.98 -20.36 2.18
C ASP A 114 15.18 -19.45 0.96
N ASP A 115 15.37 -20.02 -0.24
CA ASP A 115 15.59 -19.25 -1.46
C ASP A 115 14.36 -18.42 -1.86
N VAL A 116 13.18 -19.06 -1.84
CA VAL A 116 11.91 -18.41 -2.19
C VAL A 116 11.58 -17.33 -1.17
N ARG A 117 11.80 -17.61 0.11
CA ARG A 117 11.53 -16.66 1.19
C ARG A 117 12.46 -15.45 1.12
N SER A 118 13.74 -15.66 0.83
CA SER A 118 14.72 -14.58 0.65
C SER A 118 14.35 -13.67 -0.52
N ALA A 119 14.07 -14.24 -1.70
CA ALA A 119 13.64 -13.49 -2.87
C ALA A 119 12.33 -12.73 -2.62
N THR A 120 11.35 -13.39 -1.99
CA THR A 120 10.05 -12.79 -1.64
C THR A 120 10.24 -11.63 -0.66
N SER A 121 11.14 -11.76 0.32
CA SER A 121 11.45 -10.70 1.28
C SER A 121 11.95 -9.46 0.55
N ILE A 122 12.93 -9.63 -0.34
CA ILE A 122 13.50 -8.53 -1.14
C ILE A 122 12.42 -7.83 -1.97
N VAL A 123 11.62 -8.61 -2.71
CA VAL A 123 10.53 -8.06 -3.52
C VAL A 123 9.54 -7.30 -2.65
N HIS A 124 9.11 -7.88 -1.53
CA HIS A 124 8.11 -7.30 -0.66
C HIS A 124 8.54 -5.93 -0.12
N TRP A 125 9.73 -5.85 0.48
CA TRP A 125 10.18 -4.59 1.08
C TRP A 125 10.54 -3.55 0.02
N ALA A 126 11.15 -3.93 -1.10
CA ALA A 126 11.53 -3.00 -2.17
C ALA A 126 10.29 -2.37 -2.82
N VAL A 127 9.28 -3.19 -3.15
CA VAL A 127 8.00 -2.72 -3.69
C VAL A 127 7.26 -1.87 -2.65
N GLY A 128 7.31 -2.26 -1.38
CA GLY A 128 6.68 -1.54 -0.28
C GLY A 128 7.23 -0.14 -0.10
N LEU A 129 8.56 0.02 -0.18
CA LEU A 129 9.23 1.32 -0.13
C LEU A 129 8.91 2.19 -1.35
N ALA A 130 8.76 1.59 -2.54
CA ALA A 130 8.45 2.31 -3.78
C ALA A 130 6.97 2.73 -3.90
N LEU A 131 6.06 2.07 -3.18
CA LEU A 131 4.60 2.27 -3.29
C LEU A 131 4.15 3.75 -3.15
N PRO A 132 4.67 4.57 -2.20
CA PRO A 132 4.27 5.97 -2.08
C PRO A 132 4.55 6.79 -3.34
N LEU A 133 5.61 6.48 -4.08
CA LEU A 133 5.96 7.20 -5.32
C LEU A 133 4.87 7.01 -6.38
N ILE A 134 4.43 5.76 -6.57
CA ILE A 134 3.38 5.43 -7.53
C ILE A 134 2.01 5.93 -7.05
N PHE A 135 1.74 5.90 -5.74
CA PHE A 135 0.54 6.50 -5.17
C PHE A 135 0.47 8.01 -5.44
N VAL A 136 1.55 8.76 -5.18
CA VAL A 136 1.62 10.20 -5.46
C VAL A 136 1.47 10.48 -6.96
N TRP A 137 2.11 9.67 -7.82
CA TRP A 137 1.96 9.80 -9.27
C TRP A 137 0.51 9.63 -9.72
N HIS A 138 -0.19 8.60 -9.22
CA HIS A 138 -1.60 8.37 -9.47
C HIS A 138 -2.46 9.55 -8.98
N ALA A 139 -2.25 10.01 -7.74
CA ALA A 139 -2.99 11.11 -7.15
C ALA A 139 -2.82 12.44 -7.92
N VAL A 140 -1.57 12.80 -8.27
CA VAL A 140 -1.27 14.04 -9.01
C VAL A 140 -1.87 14.01 -10.42
N LYS A 141 -1.80 12.87 -11.12
CA LYS A 141 -2.48 12.69 -12.42
C LYS A 141 -3.99 12.84 -12.26
N GLY A 142 -4.55 12.28 -11.19
CA GLY A 142 -5.95 12.45 -10.77
C GLY A 142 -6.38 13.90 -10.66
N LEU A 143 -5.64 14.67 -9.86
CA LEU A 143 -5.90 16.08 -9.63
C LEU A 143 -5.78 16.92 -10.92
N ARG A 144 -4.75 16.66 -11.73
CA ARG A 144 -4.53 17.35 -13.01
C ARG A 144 -5.63 17.07 -14.03
N SER A 145 -6.11 15.83 -14.13
CA SER A 145 -7.24 15.50 -14.99
C SER A 145 -8.52 16.21 -14.56
N ALA A 146 -8.81 16.25 -13.26
CA ALA A 146 -10.00 16.95 -12.74
C ALA A 146 -9.94 18.46 -12.98
N ALA A 147 -8.75 19.08 -12.88
CA ALA A 147 -8.57 20.50 -13.18
C ALA A 147 -8.80 20.83 -14.66
N ARG A 148 -8.31 19.98 -15.57
CA ARG A 148 -8.49 20.13 -17.03
C ARG A 148 -9.95 20.00 -17.47
N GLU A 149 -10.71 19.14 -16.80
CA GLU A 149 -12.13 18.97 -17.11
C GLU A 149 -12.92 20.22 -16.72
N ARG A 150 -12.64 20.79 -15.54
CA ARG A 150 -13.29 22.04 -15.08
C ARG A 150 -13.03 23.21 -16.02
N SER A 151 -11.79 23.40 -16.46
CA SER A 151 -11.44 24.48 -17.39
C SER A 151 -12.00 24.32 -18.81
N ARG A 152 -12.59 23.17 -19.16
CA ARG A 152 -13.28 22.96 -20.45
C ARG A 152 -14.77 23.30 -20.38
N LEU A 153 -15.32 23.39 -19.17
CA LEU A 153 -16.73 23.66 -18.90
C LEU A 153 -16.98 25.15 -18.59
N GLU A 154 -15.93 25.89 -18.27
CA GLU A 154 -15.88 27.36 -18.18
C GLU A 154 -15.60 27.97 -19.55
#